data_AF-A0A959IY16-F1
#
_entry.id   AF-A0A959IY16-F1
#
_cell.length_a   1.000
_cell.length_b   1.000
_cell.length_c   1.000
_cell.angle_alpha   90.00
_cell.angle_beta   90.00
_cell.angle_gamma   90.00
#
_symmetry.space_group_name_H-M   'P 1'
#
loop_
_entity.id
_entity.type
_entity.pdbx_description
1 polymer ?
#
loop_
_entity_poly.entity_id
_entity_poly.type
_entity_poly.pdbx_seq_one_letter_code
_entity_poly.pdbx_strand_id
1 'polypeptide(L)'
;MRKLTSFIAFLLLTATVWAQAIEEEIGFKYVKAEYLLNTQRYDDAVKELNDIIKQSPTYKNALILRGETKYKLAAYKGAKLDAMQSIELLGITPDAASILGRSEYALGNFDAALPSLSAAIAMGLTDEKLFLERAEIYQKQGLLNKACLDWNEAARNGSTTAAINSRKFCPNVPEVVKQDPPRNEPPATDVTTVEENTINDSSQVSGPSSETDLTENTGDNPLPDPSLNEAANGQESNSNSNLLIPEDNNTPNEIVIDEDLTLAIVGQGLGLRRVLERPSILILSEEDGVVAVEICVNENGRVEYAEYDAARSTLDTKSLVSLAVRKATEFWFERNEYPKQCGFIYFKIKGS
;
A
#
# COMPACT_ATOMS: atom_id res chain seq x y z
N MET A 1 -51.20 23.76 -39.03
CA MET A 1 -50.99 22.49 -38.28
C MET A 1 -49.91 21.60 -38.90
N ARG A 2 -50.13 20.93 -40.04
CA ARG A 2 -49.20 19.89 -40.59
C ARG A 2 -47.72 20.32 -40.78
N LYS A 3 -47.42 21.58 -41.12
CA LYS A 3 -46.03 22.09 -41.16
C LYS A 3 -45.40 22.34 -39.78
N LEU A 4 -46.20 22.70 -38.78
CA LEU A 4 -45.72 22.95 -37.41
C LEU A 4 -45.32 21.63 -36.72
N THR A 5 -46.11 20.57 -36.92
CA THR A 5 -45.79 19.23 -36.41
C THR A 5 -44.51 18.65 -37.02
N SER A 6 -44.24 18.87 -38.32
CA SER A 6 -42.96 18.47 -38.92
C SER A 6 -41.78 19.29 -38.41
N PHE A 7 -41.96 20.59 -38.14
CA PHE A 7 -40.88 21.42 -37.61
C PHE A 7 -40.52 21.02 -36.17
N ILE A 8 -41.52 20.76 -35.32
CA ILE A 8 -41.32 20.25 -33.95
C ILE A 8 -40.64 18.88 -33.98
N ALA A 9 -41.06 17.96 -34.87
CA ALA A 9 -40.43 16.65 -35.01
C ALA A 9 -38.95 16.74 -35.44
N PHE A 10 -38.61 17.65 -36.36
CA PHE A 10 -37.23 17.88 -36.79
C PHE A 10 -36.36 18.51 -35.69
N LEU A 11 -36.92 19.43 -34.89
CA LEU A 11 -36.24 20.07 -33.76
C LEU A 11 -35.99 19.07 -32.62
N LEU A 12 -36.92 18.14 -32.37
CA LEU A 12 -36.72 17.02 -31.45
C LEU A 12 -35.67 16.02 -31.96
N LEU A 13 -35.73 15.63 -33.24
CA LEU A 13 -34.77 14.72 -33.87
C LEU A 13 -33.33 15.25 -33.82
N THR A 14 -33.15 16.54 -34.09
CA THR A 14 -31.82 17.17 -33.98
C THR A 14 -31.36 17.20 -32.53
N ALA A 15 -32.20 17.63 -31.58
CA ALA A 15 -31.86 17.63 -30.14
C ALA A 15 -31.42 16.25 -29.62
N THR A 16 -32.04 15.15 -30.06
CA THR A 16 -31.63 13.79 -29.68
C THR A 16 -30.25 13.39 -30.21
N VAL A 17 -29.84 13.86 -31.40
CA VAL A 17 -28.50 13.59 -31.95
C VAL A 17 -27.41 14.34 -31.18
N TRP A 18 -27.66 15.60 -30.79
CA TRP A 18 -26.74 16.36 -29.94
C TRP A 18 -26.56 15.70 -28.57
N ALA A 19 -27.63 15.17 -27.97
CA ALA A 19 -27.55 14.47 -26.68
C ALA A 19 -26.69 13.19 -26.76
N GLN A 20 -26.88 12.36 -27.80
CA GLN A 20 -26.11 11.12 -27.97
C GLN A 20 -24.61 11.38 -28.16
N ALA A 21 -24.23 12.40 -28.94
CA ALA A 21 -22.82 12.75 -29.14
C ALA A 21 -22.12 13.21 -27.84
N ILE A 22 -22.83 13.88 -26.93
CA ILE A 22 -22.30 14.33 -25.63
C ILE A 22 -22.09 13.13 -24.69
N GLU A 23 -23.00 12.15 -24.69
CA GLU A 23 -22.86 10.94 -23.88
C GLU A 23 -21.65 10.08 -24.31
N GLU A 24 -21.37 10.00 -25.62
CA GLU A 24 -20.21 9.27 -26.16
C GLU A 24 -18.86 9.95 -25.81
N GLU A 25 -18.78 11.29 -25.89
CA GLU A 25 -17.58 12.05 -25.45
C GLU A 25 -17.30 11.86 -23.94
N ILE A 26 -18.34 11.95 -23.10
CA ILE A 26 -18.23 11.75 -21.66
C ILE A 26 -17.78 10.32 -21.33
N GLY A 27 -18.34 9.31 -22.02
CA GLY A 27 -17.95 7.91 -21.85
C GLY A 27 -16.46 7.68 -22.15
N PHE A 28 -15.95 8.23 -23.26
CA PHE A 28 -14.53 8.13 -23.61
C PHE A 28 -13.61 8.78 -22.57
N LYS A 29 -13.93 10.01 -22.13
CA LYS A 29 -13.15 10.70 -21.08
C LYS A 29 -13.18 9.95 -19.76
N TYR A 30 -14.32 9.34 -19.41
CA TYR A 30 -14.46 8.59 -18.17
C TYR A 30 -13.55 7.35 -18.16
N VAL A 31 -13.56 6.55 -19.24
CA VAL A 31 -12.64 5.41 -19.40
C VAL A 31 -11.17 5.85 -19.41
N LYS A 32 -10.86 6.99 -20.05
CA LYS A 32 -9.51 7.59 -19.99
C LYS A 32 -9.12 7.93 -18.54
N ALA A 33 -10.03 8.51 -17.75
CA ALA A 33 -9.78 8.82 -16.34
C ALA A 33 -9.58 7.56 -15.49
N GLU A 34 -10.33 6.49 -15.72
CA GLU A 34 -10.11 5.19 -15.05
C GLU A 34 -8.73 4.60 -15.39
N TYR A 35 -8.33 4.65 -16.66
CA TYR A 35 -6.98 4.25 -17.07
C TYR A 35 -5.89 5.10 -16.39
N LEU A 36 -6.07 6.42 -16.31
CA LEU A 36 -5.15 7.33 -15.64
C LEU A 36 -5.08 7.09 -14.12
N LEU A 37 -6.21 6.77 -13.47
CA LEU A 37 -6.24 6.35 -12.06
C LEU A 37 -5.46 5.04 -11.85
N ASN A 38 -5.69 4.04 -12.69
CA ASN A 38 -5.06 2.72 -12.59
C ASN A 38 -3.56 2.76 -12.90
N THR A 39 -3.13 3.60 -13.85
CA THR A 39 -1.71 3.92 -14.12
C THR A 39 -1.13 4.95 -13.14
N GLN A 40 -1.89 5.33 -12.11
CA GLN A 40 -1.49 6.19 -11.01
C GLN A 40 -1.10 7.64 -11.41
N ARG A 41 -1.57 8.10 -12.57
CA ARG A 41 -1.48 9.49 -13.09
C ARG A 41 -2.63 10.35 -12.55
N TYR A 42 -2.68 10.49 -11.23
CA TYR A 42 -3.85 11.02 -10.54
C TYR A 42 -4.20 12.48 -10.92
N ASP A 43 -3.23 13.37 -11.10
CA ASP A 43 -3.50 14.76 -11.51
C ASP A 43 -4.19 14.84 -12.88
N ASP A 44 -3.79 13.98 -13.81
CA ASP A 44 -4.37 13.93 -15.16
C ASP A 44 -5.78 13.32 -15.13
N ALA A 45 -5.99 12.27 -14.33
CA ALA A 45 -7.34 11.74 -14.06
C ALA A 45 -8.27 12.82 -13.47
N VAL A 46 -7.78 13.65 -12.53
CA VAL A 46 -8.57 14.78 -11.98
C VAL A 46 -8.90 15.82 -13.06
N LYS A 47 -8.01 16.10 -14.02
CA LYS A 47 -8.30 17.02 -15.15
C LYS A 47 -9.46 16.50 -16.00
N GLU A 48 -9.38 15.26 -16.49
CA GLU A 48 -10.45 14.64 -17.29
C GLU A 48 -11.79 14.62 -16.54
N LEU A 49 -11.76 14.30 -15.24
CA LEU A 49 -12.96 14.25 -14.41
C LEU A 49 -13.54 15.63 -14.10
N ASN A 50 -12.72 16.68 -14.02
CA ASN A 50 -13.20 18.05 -13.92
C ASN A 50 -13.95 18.46 -15.19
N ASP A 51 -13.47 18.07 -16.37
CA ASP A 51 -14.14 18.37 -17.64
C ASP A 51 -15.47 17.61 -17.78
N ILE A 52 -15.52 16.32 -17.39
CA ILE A 52 -16.77 15.55 -17.35
C ILE A 52 -17.78 16.23 -16.42
N ILE A 53 -17.38 16.60 -15.20
CA ILE A 53 -18.28 17.22 -14.21
C ILE A 53 -18.69 18.64 -14.63
N LYS A 54 -17.87 19.35 -15.42
CA LYS A 54 -18.22 20.64 -16.01
C LYS A 54 -19.25 20.51 -17.13
N GLN A 55 -19.17 19.45 -17.95
CA GLN A 55 -20.14 19.15 -19.00
C GLN A 55 -21.45 18.58 -18.44
N SER A 56 -21.36 17.70 -17.44
CA SER A 56 -22.48 17.02 -16.78
C SER A 56 -22.28 16.99 -15.26
N PRO A 57 -22.73 18.04 -14.53
CA PRO A 57 -22.54 18.15 -13.07
C PRO A 57 -23.19 17.03 -12.25
N THR A 58 -24.13 16.30 -12.85
CA THR A 58 -24.83 15.16 -12.25
C THR A 58 -24.24 13.80 -12.66
N TYR A 59 -23.10 13.76 -13.37
CA TYR A 59 -22.47 12.51 -13.79
C TYR A 59 -21.81 11.79 -12.61
N LYS A 60 -22.64 11.05 -11.88
CA LYS A 60 -22.37 10.45 -10.57
C LYS A 60 -21.06 9.63 -10.48
N ASN A 61 -20.74 8.88 -11.54
CA ASN A 61 -19.56 8.01 -11.57
C ASN A 61 -18.27 8.85 -11.55
N ALA A 62 -18.25 10.00 -12.24
CA ALA A 62 -17.10 10.89 -12.23
C ALA A 62 -16.88 11.54 -10.86
N LEU A 63 -17.93 11.80 -10.07
CA LEU A 63 -17.78 12.29 -8.70
C LEU A 63 -17.12 11.25 -7.79
N ILE A 64 -17.55 9.98 -7.86
CA ILE A 64 -16.90 8.88 -7.13
C ILE A 64 -15.44 8.73 -7.55
N LEU A 65 -15.18 8.62 -8.86
CA LEU A 65 -13.83 8.41 -9.39
C LEU A 65 -12.90 9.60 -9.09
N ARG A 66 -13.41 10.84 -9.11
CA ARG A 66 -12.64 12.04 -8.75
C ARG A 66 -12.39 12.11 -7.25
N GLY A 67 -13.36 11.68 -6.44
CA GLY A 67 -13.23 11.53 -5.00
C GLY A 67 -12.12 10.54 -4.64
N GLU A 68 -12.12 9.35 -5.24
CA GLU A 68 -11.05 8.37 -5.06
C GLU A 68 -9.70 8.93 -5.55
N THR A 69 -9.64 9.46 -6.77
CA THR A 69 -8.39 10.03 -7.33
C THR A 69 -7.80 11.11 -6.42
N LYS A 70 -8.63 12.02 -5.91
CA LYS A 70 -8.22 13.04 -4.92
C LYS A 70 -7.76 12.44 -3.60
N TYR A 71 -8.38 11.35 -3.14
CA TYR A 71 -7.93 10.64 -1.94
C TYR A 71 -6.53 10.04 -2.13
N LYS A 72 -6.23 9.46 -3.30
CA LYS A 72 -4.88 8.94 -3.64
C LYS A 72 -3.83 10.08 -3.72
N LEU A 73 -4.25 11.29 -4.08
CA LEU A 73 -3.43 12.52 -4.06
C LEU A 73 -3.28 13.16 -2.66
N ALA A 74 -3.80 12.54 -1.60
CA ALA A 74 -3.93 13.14 -0.27
C ALA A 74 -4.74 14.45 -0.22
N ALA A 75 -5.52 14.77 -1.26
CA ALA A 75 -6.40 15.93 -1.34
C ALA A 75 -7.73 15.67 -0.61
N TYR A 76 -7.66 15.20 0.64
CA TYR A 76 -8.78 14.64 1.41
C TYR A 76 -9.98 15.57 1.55
N LYS A 77 -9.77 16.90 1.67
CA LYS A 77 -10.85 17.89 1.67
C LYS A 77 -11.67 17.87 0.38
N GLY A 78 -11.00 17.72 -0.77
CA GLY A 78 -11.65 17.63 -2.07
C GLY A 78 -12.31 16.27 -2.31
N ALA A 79 -11.71 15.18 -1.81
CA ALA A 79 -12.29 13.84 -1.87
C ALA A 79 -13.59 13.74 -1.06
N LYS A 80 -13.58 14.27 0.17
CA LYS A 80 -14.76 14.45 1.02
C LYS A 80 -15.89 15.19 0.29
N LEU A 81 -15.59 16.33 -0.34
CA LEU A 81 -16.61 17.14 -1.03
C LEU A 81 -17.24 16.38 -2.20
N ASP A 82 -16.44 15.69 -3.01
CA ASP A 82 -16.95 14.88 -4.13
C ASP A 82 -17.82 13.71 -3.64
N ALA A 83 -17.42 13.05 -2.54
CA ALA A 83 -18.22 12.00 -1.91
C ALA A 83 -19.55 12.52 -1.33
N MET A 84 -19.54 13.67 -0.65
CA MET A 84 -20.76 14.32 -0.16
C MET A 84 -21.71 14.70 -1.31
N GLN A 85 -21.19 15.26 -2.40
CA GLN A 85 -21.99 15.58 -3.60
C GLN A 85 -22.56 14.32 -4.26
N SER A 86 -21.81 13.21 -4.28
CA SER A 86 -22.34 11.93 -4.77
C SER A 86 -23.48 11.39 -3.89
N ILE A 87 -23.36 11.51 -2.56
CA ILE A 87 -24.40 11.14 -1.60
C ILE A 87 -25.66 12.00 -1.76
N GLU A 88 -25.52 13.29 -2.03
CA GLU A 88 -26.66 14.19 -2.31
C GLU A 88 -27.43 13.77 -3.57
N LEU A 89 -26.72 13.29 -4.60
CA LEU A 89 -27.31 12.89 -5.88
C LEU A 89 -27.90 11.47 -5.89
N LEU A 90 -27.33 10.53 -5.13
CA LEU A 90 -27.67 9.10 -5.20
C LEU A 90 -28.21 8.49 -3.90
N GLY A 91 -28.10 9.20 -2.78
CA GLY A 91 -28.09 8.58 -1.47
C GLY A 91 -26.76 7.89 -1.16
N ILE A 92 -26.68 7.22 -0.01
CA ILE A 92 -25.45 6.62 0.50
C ILE A 92 -25.14 5.33 -0.28
N THR A 93 -24.03 5.33 -1.03
CA THR A 93 -23.47 4.15 -1.71
C THR A 93 -22.23 3.64 -0.96
N PRO A 94 -21.79 2.37 -1.19
CA PRO A 94 -20.62 1.83 -0.52
C PRO A 94 -19.36 2.65 -0.81
N ASP A 95 -19.14 3.02 -2.07
CA ASP A 95 -17.96 3.77 -2.52
C ASP A 95 -17.97 5.20 -1.97
N ALA A 96 -19.11 5.88 -1.97
CA ALA A 96 -19.20 7.23 -1.42
C ALA A 96 -18.98 7.23 0.10
N ALA A 97 -19.55 6.25 0.81
CA ALA A 97 -19.34 6.07 2.25
C ALA A 97 -17.88 5.74 2.57
N SER A 98 -17.22 4.92 1.75
CA SER A 98 -15.80 4.61 1.83
C SER A 98 -14.95 5.87 1.66
N ILE A 99 -15.09 6.57 0.52
CA ILE A 99 -14.30 7.79 0.24
C ILE A 99 -14.52 8.85 1.33
N LEU A 100 -15.77 9.07 1.76
CA LEU A 100 -16.08 10.04 2.82
C LEU A 100 -15.44 9.65 4.17
N GLY A 101 -15.67 8.42 4.63
CA GLY A 101 -15.17 7.96 5.92
C GLY A 101 -13.65 7.99 6.00
N ARG A 102 -12.98 7.53 4.95
CA ARG A 102 -11.51 7.53 4.86
C ARG A 102 -10.93 8.94 4.73
N SER A 103 -11.60 9.82 3.99
CA SER A 103 -11.18 11.23 3.87
C SER A 103 -11.31 11.96 5.21
N GLU A 104 -12.37 11.73 5.98
CA GLU A 104 -12.53 12.29 7.32
C GLU A 104 -11.52 11.68 8.30
N TYR A 105 -11.21 10.38 8.19
CA TYR A 105 -10.16 9.72 8.98
C TYR A 105 -8.80 10.38 8.74
N ALA A 106 -8.42 10.56 7.48
CA ALA A 106 -7.16 11.20 7.08
C ALA A 106 -7.09 12.70 7.44
N LEU A 107 -8.23 13.36 7.62
CA LEU A 107 -8.33 14.73 8.17
C LEU A 107 -8.31 14.78 9.71
N GLY A 108 -8.29 13.63 10.40
CA GLY A 108 -8.32 13.52 11.86
C GLY A 108 -9.73 13.64 12.47
N ASN A 109 -10.78 13.71 11.66
CA ASN A 109 -12.17 13.89 12.09
C ASN A 109 -12.82 12.54 12.47
N PHE A 110 -12.26 11.85 13.46
CA PHE A 110 -12.60 10.45 13.79
C PHE A 110 -14.10 10.21 14.07
N ASP A 111 -14.78 11.15 14.73
CA ASP A 111 -16.22 11.04 15.02
C ASP A 111 -17.10 11.16 13.76
N ALA A 112 -16.63 11.90 12.73
CA ALA A 112 -17.30 11.99 11.43
C ALA A 112 -16.94 10.80 10.51
N ALA A 113 -15.72 10.28 10.62
CA ALA A 113 -15.24 9.13 9.86
C ALA A 113 -15.98 7.83 10.22
N LEU A 114 -16.15 7.58 11.52
CA LEU A 114 -16.69 6.33 12.08
C LEU A 114 -18.05 5.88 11.48
N PRO A 115 -19.09 6.72 11.35
CA PRO A 115 -20.36 6.31 10.75
C PRO A 115 -20.21 5.96 9.26
N SER A 116 -19.43 6.73 8.49
CA SER A 116 -19.24 6.49 7.05
C SER A 116 -18.42 5.22 6.77
N LEU A 117 -17.31 5.01 7.50
CA LEU A 117 -16.57 3.74 7.47
C LEU A 117 -17.47 2.55 7.84
N SER A 118 -18.34 2.73 8.84
CA SER A 118 -19.26 1.67 9.25
C SER A 118 -20.36 1.38 8.24
N ALA A 119 -20.88 2.40 7.56
CA ALA A 119 -21.84 2.24 6.47
C ALA A 119 -21.20 1.51 5.28
N ALA A 120 -19.99 1.89 4.88
CA ALA A 120 -19.23 1.24 3.81
C ALA A 120 -19.06 -0.28 4.06
N ILE A 121 -18.62 -0.65 5.26
CA ILE A 121 -18.45 -2.06 5.68
C ILE A 121 -19.81 -2.77 5.76
N ALA A 122 -20.84 -2.14 6.31
CA ALA A 122 -22.18 -2.73 6.43
C ALA A 122 -22.86 -2.98 5.07
N MET A 123 -22.48 -2.23 4.03
CA MET A 123 -22.90 -2.46 2.65
C MET A 123 -22.02 -3.48 1.90
N GLY A 124 -21.09 -4.15 2.58
CA GLY A 124 -20.35 -5.30 2.05
C GLY A 124 -18.95 -5.00 1.51
N LEU A 125 -18.40 -3.80 1.69
CA LEU A 125 -17.00 -3.55 1.31
C LEU A 125 -16.03 -4.26 2.27
N THR A 126 -15.11 -5.03 1.68
CA THR A 126 -14.13 -5.85 2.39
C THR A 126 -12.70 -5.27 2.41
N ASP A 127 -12.47 -4.07 1.85
CA ASP A 127 -11.17 -3.35 1.87
C ASP A 127 -10.59 -3.33 3.29
N GLU A 128 -9.39 -3.92 3.45
CA GLU A 128 -8.73 -4.12 4.74
C GLU A 128 -8.41 -2.79 5.45
N LYS A 129 -8.34 -1.69 4.70
CA LYS A 129 -8.09 -0.34 5.21
C LYS A 129 -9.32 0.24 5.90
N LEU A 130 -10.54 -0.06 5.42
CA LEU A 130 -11.76 0.38 6.10
C LEU A 130 -11.83 -0.17 7.53
N PHE A 131 -11.50 -1.45 7.69
CA PHE A 131 -11.41 -2.10 8.99
C PHE A 131 -10.24 -1.56 9.82
N LEU A 132 -9.03 -1.40 9.26
CA LEU A 132 -7.90 -0.80 9.97
C LEU A 132 -8.21 0.61 10.51
N GLU A 133 -8.66 1.51 9.63
CA GLU A 133 -8.97 2.91 9.96
C GLU A 133 -10.06 2.97 11.04
N ARG A 134 -11.09 2.09 10.96
CA ARG A 134 -12.14 1.98 11.99
C ARG A 134 -11.62 1.39 13.31
N ALA A 135 -10.75 0.39 13.27
CA ALA A 135 -10.14 -0.19 14.46
C ALA A 135 -9.27 0.83 15.21
N GLU A 136 -8.54 1.68 14.49
CA GLU A 136 -7.74 2.76 15.08
C GLU A 136 -8.59 3.84 15.73
N ILE A 137 -9.77 4.16 15.17
CA ILE A 137 -10.76 5.02 15.85
C ILE A 137 -11.24 4.35 17.15
N TYR A 138 -11.66 3.08 17.09
CA TYR A 138 -12.13 2.36 18.27
C TYR A 138 -11.05 2.23 19.35
N GLN A 139 -9.79 2.01 18.97
CA GLN A 139 -8.65 1.97 19.90
C GLN A 139 -8.47 3.33 20.59
N LYS A 140 -8.52 4.45 19.86
CA LYS A 140 -8.44 5.81 20.42
C LYS A 140 -9.62 6.12 21.36
N GLN A 141 -10.79 5.54 21.10
CA GLN A 141 -11.97 5.62 21.98
C GLN A 141 -11.94 4.62 23.17
N GLY A 142 -10.87 3.81 23.32
CA GLY A 142 -10.76 2.79 24.36
C GLY A 142 -11.63 1.54 24.14
N LEU A 143 -12.32 1.44 23.00
CA LEU A 143 -13.24 0.35 22.63
C LEU A 143 -12.49 -0.85 22.05
N LEU A 144 -11.51 -1.37 22.80
CA LEU A 144 -10.59 -2.43 22.34
C LEU A 144 -11.30 -3.66 21.77
N ASN A 145 -12.40 -4.12 22.38
CA ASN A 145 -13.16 -5.26 21.84
C ASN A 145 -13.65 -5.03 20.40
N LYS A 146 -14.05 -3.80 20.05
CA LYS A 146 -14.46 -3.48 18.67
C LYS A 146 -13.26 -3.36 17.73
N ALA A 147 -12.18 -2.70 18.18
CA ALA A 147 -10.93 -2.64 17.43
C ALA A 147 -10.38 -4.04 17.11
N CYS A 148 -10.51 -4.98 18.04
CA CYS A 148 -10.12 -6.37 17.85
C CYS A 148 -10.95 -7.12 16.82
N LEU A 149 -12.27 -6.90 16.74
CA LEU A 149 -13.08 -7.48 15.65
C LEU A 149 -12.58 -6.97 14.30
N ASP A 150 -12.41 -5.65 14.17
CA ASP A 150 -11.97 -5.03 12.92
C ASP A 150 -10.53 -5.42 12.54
N TRP A 151 -9.58 -5.49 13.48
CA TRP A 151 -8.23 -5.98 13.19
C TRP A 151 -8.21 -7.45 12.76
N ASN A 152 -9.12 -8.29 13.27
CA ASN A 152 -9.21 -9.68 12.83
C ASN A 152 -9.80 -9.80 11.42
N GLU A 153 -10.84 -9.04 11.06
CA GLU A 153 -11.34 -9.03 9.68
C GLU A 153 -10.32 -8.43 8.69
N ALA A 154 -9.67 -7.32 9.04
CA ALA A 154 -8.58 -6.76 8.24
C ALA A 154 -7.43 -7.76 8.04
N ALA A 155 -7.08 -8.53 9.07
CA ALA A 155 -6.04 -9.56 8.99
C ALA A 155 -6.43 -10.73 8.07
N ARG A 156 -7.70 -11.18 8.12
CA ARG A 156 -8.23 -12.18 7.16
C ARG A 156 -8.16 -11.67 5.72
N ASN A 157 -8.40 -10.38 5.52
CA ASN A 157 -8.35 -9.73 4.21
C ASN A 157 -6.91 -9.31 3.80
N GLY A 158 -5.88 -9.78 4.51
CA GLY A 158 -4.47 -9.65 4.10
C GLY A 158 -3.66 -8.55 4.82
N SER A 159 -4.27 -7.77 5.73
CA SER A 159 -3.54 -6.71 6.45
C SER A 159 -2.56 -7.27 7.48
N THR A 160 -1.28 -7.24 7.14
CA THR A 160 -0.19 -7.61 8.06
C THR A 160 -0.15 -6.69 9.30
N THR A 161 -0.41 -5.40 9.12
CA THR A 161 -0.52 -4.43 10.23
C THR A 161 -1.63 -4.82 11.21
N ALA A 162 -2.79 -5.22 10.69
CA ALA A 162 -3.90 -5.65 11.53
C ALA A 162 -3.61 -6.97 12.26
N ALA A 163 -2.92 -7.92 11.62
CA ALA A 163 -2.48 -9.16 12.27
C ALA A 163 -1.48 -8.90 13.43
N ILE A 164 -0.59 -7.91 13.28
CA ILE A 164 0.31 -7.46 14.35
C ILE A 164 -0.49 -6.82 15.49
N ASN A 165 -1.41 -5.89 15.19
CA ASN A 165 -2.23 -5.23 16.19
C ASN A 165 -3.15 -6.21 16.95
N SER A 166 -3.76 -7.16 16.24
CA SER A 166 -4.59 -8.20 16.86
C SER A 166 -3.79 -9.00 17.90
N ARG A 167 -2.63 -9.56 17.52
CA ARG A 167 -1.75 -10.29 18.46
C ARG A 167 -1.26 -9.45 19.63
N LYS A 168 -1.09 -8.14 19.45
CA LYS A 168 -0.57 -7.22 20.48
C LYS A 168 -1.63 -6.75 21.48
N PHE A 169 -2.88 -6.56 21.02
CA PHE A 169 -3.91 -5.84 21.79
C PHE A 169 -5.17 -6.68 22.10
N CYS A 170 -5.33 -7.86 21.50
CA CYS A 170 -6.55 -8.66 21.62
C CYS A 170 -6.34 -9.90 22.52
N PRO A 171 -6.87 -9.90 23.76
CA PRO A 171 -6.76 -11.06 24.63
C PRO A 171 -7.64 -12.20 24.11
N ASN A 172 -7.02 -13.36 23.88
CA ASN A 172 -7.67 -14.65 23.59
C ASN A 172 -8.81 -14.61 22.56
N VAL A 173 -8.56 -14.03 21.37
CA VAL A 173 -9.36 -14.38 20.19
C VAL A 173 -8.78 -15.67 19.61
N PRO A 174 -9.57 -16.72 19.38
CA PRO A 174 -9.08 -17.97 18.78
C PRO A 174 -8.38 -17.67 17.46
N GLU A 175 -7.20 -18.24 17.27
CA GLU A 175 -6.48 -18.16 16.01
C GLU A 175 -7.40 -18.69 14.89
N VAL A 176 -7.61 -17.88 13.86
CA VAL A 176 -8.56 -18.21 12.78
C VAL A 176 -7.96 -19.36 12.00
N VAL A 177 -8.37 -20.59 12.36
CA VAL A 177 -8.01 -21.81 11.65
C VAL A 177 -8.42 -21.62 10.20
N LYS A 178 -7.42 -21.49 9.33
CA LYS A 178 -7.64 -21.58 7.89
C LYS A 178 -8.25 -22.95 7.64
N GLN A 179 -9.50 -22.99 7.20
CA GLN A 179 -10.06 -24.21 6.66
C GLN A 179 -9.31 -24.48 5.35
N ASP A 180 -8.35 -25.40 5.41
CA ASP A 180 -7.76 -25.97 4.20
C ASP A 180 -8.92 -26.51 3.34
N PRO A 181 -8.93 -26.25 2.03
CA PRO A 181 -9.95 -26.82 1.15
C PRO A 181 -9.92 -28.35 1.28
N PRO A 182 -11.08 -29.02 1.25
CA PRO A 182 -11.17 -30.45 1.57
C PRO A 182 -10.21 -31.24 0.67
N ARG A 183 -9.22 -31.86 1.31
CA ARG A 183 -8.24 -32.71 0.62
C ARG A 183 -9.01 -33.94 0.13
N ASN A 184 -9.13 -34.10 -1.19
CA ASN A 184 -9.83 -35.24 -1.79
C ASN A 184 -9.24 -36.56 -1.27
N GLU A 185 -9.98 -37.25 -0.42
CA GLU A 185 -9.64 -38.61 -0.02
C GLU A 185 -9.92 -39.57 -1.18
N PRO A 186 -8.98 -40.48 -1.52
CA PRO A 186 -9.28 -41.57 -2.44
C PRO A 186 -10.30 -42.54 -1.80
N PRO A 187 -11.13 -43.22 -2.60
CA PRO A 187 -12.31 -43.93 -2.09
C PRO A 187 -11.95 -45.09 -1.15
N ALA A 188 -12.76 -45.24 -0.11
CA ALA A 188 -12.57 -46.23 0.94
C ALA A 188 -12.56 -47.69 0.42
N THR A 189 -11.60 -48.47 0.90
CA THR A 189 -11.66 -49.93 0.83
C THR A 189 -12.36 -50.48 2.06
N ASP A 190 -13.53 -51.04 1.81
CA ASP A 190 -14.37 -51.82 2.73
C ASP A 190 -13.60 -52.90 3.51
N VAL A 191 -13.65 -52.83 4.84
CA VAL A 191 -13.56 -54.01 5.73
C VAL A 191 -14.58 -53.82 6.86
N THR A 192 -15.66 -54.58 6.80
CA THR A 192 -16.66 -54.73 7.85
C THR A 192 -16.09 -55.41 9.12
N THR A 193 -16.45 -54.90 10.29
CA THR A 193 -16.93 -55.72 11.42
C THR A 193 -17.79 -54.87 12.35
N VAL A 194 -18.72 -55.53 13.04
CA VAL A 194 -19.81 -54.94 13.84
C VAL A 194 -19.70 -55.45 15.29
N GLU A 195 -20.19 -54.64 16.24
CA GLU A 195 -20.30 -54.93 17.67
C GLU A 195 -18.95 -55.06 18.43
N GLU A 196 -18.85 -54.74 19.72
CA GLU A 196 -19.89 -54.60 20.75
C GLU A 196 -19.60 -53.45 21.72
N ASN A 197 -20.65 -52.87 22.32
CA ASN A 197 -20.57 -51.72 23.21
C ASN A 197 -20.72 -52.18 24.68
N THR A 198 -19.72 -51.97 25.53
CA THR A 198 -19.86 -52.20 26.98
C THR A 198 -19.36 -51.02 27.82
N ILE A 199 -20.20 -50.63 28.77
CA ILE A 199 -19.94 -49.58 29.76
C ILE A 199 -19.54 -50.27 31.07
N ASN A 200 -18.42 -49.85 31.66
CA ASN A 200 -18.15 -49.81 33.10
C ASN A 200 -16.97 -48.84 33.28
N ASP A 201 -17.13 -47.69 33.94
CA ASP A 201 -17.39 -47.47 35.37
C ASP A 201 -16.11 -47.59 36.22
N SER A 202 -16.02 -46.64 37.16
CA SER A 202 -15.07 -46.38 38.24
C SER A 202 -14.05 -47.48 38.61
N SER A 203 -12.82 -47.13 39.00
CA SER A 203 -12.60 -46.38 40.23
C SER A 203 -11.14 -45.96 40.48
N GLN A 204 -10.98 -45.15 41.53
CA GLN A 204 -9.76 -44.54 42.10
C GLN A 204 -8.58 -45.51 42.36
N VAL A 205 -7.37 -44.97 42.61
CA VAL A 205 -6.73 -44.92 43.96
C VAL A 205 -5.31 -44.29 43.91
N SER A 206 -5.01 -43.48 44.94
CA SER A 206 -3.77 -42.85 45.43
C SER A 206 -2.37 -43.06 44.78
N GLY A 207 -1.54 -41.99 44.80
CA GLY A 207 -0.06 -42.08 44.87
C GLY A 207 0.44 -42.36 46.31
N PRO A 208 1.59 -41.83 46.80
CA PRO A 208 2.71 -41.11 46.16
C PRO A 208 4.10 -41.71 46.51
N SER A 209 5.21 -41.09 46.04
CA SER A 209 6.64 -41.16 46.50
C SER A 209 7.60 -41.06 45.29
N SER A 210 8.86 -40.58 45.38
CA SER A 210 9.57 -39.74 46.36
C SER A 210 10.83 -39.16 45.69
N GLU A 211 11.45 -38.15 46.31
CA GLU A 211 12.67 -37.46 45.84
C GLU A 211 13.95 -38.33 45.89
N THR A 212 15.04 -37.82 45.27
CA THR A 212 16.51 -38.09 45.39
C THR A 212 17.18 -38.37 44.03
N ASP A 213 18.43 -37.96 43.75
CA ASP A 213 19.25 -36.85 44.29
C ASP A 213 20.38 -36.49 43.26
N LEU A 214 21.03 -35.34 43.47
CA LEU A 214 22.31 -34.82 42.95
C LEU A 214 23.19 -35.66 41.98
N THR A 215 23.81 -34.97 41.02
CA THR A 215 25.29 -34.80 41.03
C THR A 215 25.78 -33.66 40.13
N GLU A 216 26.78 -32.94 40.62
CA GLU A 216 27.53 -31.88 39.92
C GLU A 216 28.58 -32.47 38.97
N ASN A 217 29.07 -31.67 38.01
CA ASN A 217 30.51 -31.61 37.78
C ASN A 217 30.98 -30.24 37.24
N THR A 218 32.11 -29.79 37.74
CA THR A 218 32.77 -28.48 37.49
C THR A 218 34.00 -28.62 36.59
N GLY A 219 34.46 -27.52 35.98
CA GLY A 219 35.74 -27.50 35.24
C GLY A 219 36.20 -26.10 34.85
N ASP A 220 37.18 -25.56 35.57
CA ASP A 220 37.69 -24.17 35.47
C ASP A 220 39.03 -24.06 34.71
N ASN A 221 39.13 -23.04 33.82
CA ASN A 221 40.31 -22.14 33.58
C ASN A 221 41.72 -22.74 33.24
N PRO A 222 42.80 -21.95 32.97
CA PRO A 222 42.95 -20.48 32.78
C PRO A 222 43.75 -20.02 31.50
N LEU A 223 43.88 -18.69 31.33
CA LEU A 223 44.88 -17.98 30.51
C LEU A 223 46.28 -17.93 31.18
N PRO A 224 47.37 -17.61 30.43
CA PRO A 224 48.08 -16.34 30.75
C PRO A 224 48.73 -15.58 29.57
N ASP A 225 49.02 -14.30 29.82
CA ASP A 225 49.81 -13.32 29.03
C ASP A 225 51.25 -13.18 29.70
N PRO A 226 52.19 -12.23 29.43
CA PRO A 226 52.17 -11.06 28.52
C PRO A 226 53.49 -10.71 27.76
N SER A 227 53.43 -9.58 27.01
CA SER A 227 54.54 -8.65 26.64
C SER A 227 55.54 -9.08 25.54
N LEU A 228 56.14 -8.20 24.71
CA LEU A 228 56.55 -6.79 24.85
C LEU A 228 56.44 -5.93 23.55
N ASN A 229 56.15 -4.63 23.71
CA ASN A 229 56.75 -3.39 23.12
C ASN A 229 57.51 -3.43 21.75
N GLU A 230 57.56 -2.40 20.89
CA GLU A 230 57.37 -0.92 20.94
C GLU A 230 57.26 -0.38 19.46
N ALA A 231 56.95 0.86 19.05
CA ALA A 231 56.59 2.13 19.73
C ALA A 231 55.85 3.14 18.78
N ALA A 232 55.15 4.12 19.38
CA ALA A 232 54.89 5.53 18.97
C ALA A 232 54.79 5.98 17.48
N ASN A 233 53.58 6.41 17.06
CA ASN A 233 53.13 7.82 16.89
C ASN A 233 51.65 7.78 16.41
N GLY A 234 50.67 8.58 16.82
CA GLY A 234 50.67 9.80 17.63
C GLY A 234 49.66 10.82 17.07
N GLN A 235 48.36 10.69 17.38
CA GLN A 235 47.37 11.78 17.45
C GLN A 235 46.01 11.29 17.99
N GLU A 236 45.24 12.21 18.58
CA GLU A 236 44.12 11.91 19.49
C GLU A 236 42.87 11.38 18.79
N SER A 237 42.34 10.26 19.29
CA SER A 237 41.00 9.79 18.98
C SER A 237 39.98 10.44 19.91
N ASN A 238 38.89 10.95 19.34
CA ASN A 238 37.66 11.17 20.08
C ASN A 238 36.50 10.51 19.32
N SER A 239 35.74 9.69 20.03
CA SER A 239 35.09 8.52 19.43
C SER A 239 33.65 8.77 18.95
N ASN A 240 33.22 7.83 18.09
CA ASN A 240 31.83 7.36 17.89
C ASN A 240 31.09 7.84 16.63
N SER A 241 31.49 7.32 15.47
CA SER A 241 30.81 6.14 14.89
C SER A 241 31.47 5.79 13.56
N ASN A 242 31.93 4.55 13.39
CA ASN A 242 32.32 4.08 12.05
C ASN A 242 31.06 3.83 11.23
N LEU A 243 30.52 4.89 10.63
CA LEU A 243 29.74 4.73 9.41
C LEU A 243 30.70 4.13 8.37
N LEU A 244 30.53 2.84 8.09
CA LEU A 244 30.94 2.26 6.82
C LEU A 244 30.17 3.04 5.74
N ILE A 245 30.84 3.99 5.10
CA ILE A 245 30.38 4.64 3.87
C ILE A 245 31.19 3.98 2.75
N PRO A 246 30.55 3.41 1.71
CA PRO A 246 31.26 2.88 0.56
C PRO A 246 32.12 3.98 -0.09
N GLU A 247 33.26 3.60 -0.68
CA GLU A 247 34.01 4.52 -1.54
C GLU A 247 33.09 5.08 -2.65
N ASP A 248 33.28 6.35 -3.01
CA ASP A 248 32.39 7.08 -3.93
C ASP A 248 32.57 6.64 -5.39
N ASN A 249 32.16 5.41 -5.67
CA ASN A 249 32.10 4.83 -6.99
C ASN A 249 30.74 5.18 -7.63
N ASN A 250 30.77 6.18 -8.51
CA ASN A 250 29.62 6.66 -9.27
C ASN A 250 29.38 5.94 -10.60
N THR A 251 29.86 4.69 -10.75
CA THR A 251 29.56 3.86 -11.94
C THR A 251 28.04 3.71 -12.09
N PRO A 252 27.43 4.19 -13.21
CA PRO A 252 25.99 4.09 -13.39
C PRO A 252 25.55 2.67 -13.72
N ASN A 253 24.48 2.23 -13.05
CA ASN A 253 23.72 1.06 -13.48
C ASN A 253 22.53 1.56 -14.30
N GLU A 254 22.64 1.41 -15.62
CA GLU A 254 21.60 1.80 -16.57
C GLU A 254 20.63 0.66 -16.84
N ILE A 255 19.34 0.94 -16.65
CA ILE A 255 18.24 0.00 -16.83
C ILE A 255 17.29 0.59 -17.86
N VAL A 256 17.31 0.07 -19.07
CA VAL A 256 16.31 0.39 -20.10
C VAL A 256 14.98 -0.25 -19.69
N ILE A 257 13.91 0.55 -19.62
CA ILE A 257 12.55 0.09 -19.32
C ILE A 257 11.80 -0.17 -20.63
N ASP A 258 11.80 0.83 -21.51
CA ASP A 258 11.20 0.83 -22.85
C ASP A 258 11.98 1.80 -23.77
N GLU A 259 11.40 2.19 -24.91
CA GLU A 259 12.06 3.07 -25.88
C GLU A 259 12.15 4.54 -25.44
N ASP A 260 11.26 4.96 -24.52
CA ASP A 260 11.11 6.33 -24.04
C ASP A 260 11.64 6.54 -22.62
N LEU A 261 11.82 5.46 -21.84
CA LEU A 261 12.31 5.51 -20.47
C LEU A 261 13.57 4.65 -20.24
N THR A 262 14.65 5.31 -19.83
CA THR A 262 15.85 4.68 -19.30
C THR A 262 16.12 5.19 -17.88
N LEU A 263 16.43 4.29 -16.96
CA LEU A 263 16.85 4.64 -15.60
C LEU A 263 18.36 4.58 -15.50
N ALA A 264 18.98 5.46 -14.71
CA ALA A 264 20.38 5.34 -14.31
C ALA A 264 20.52 5.52 -12.79
N ILE A 265 21.11 4.51 -12.12
CA ILE A 265 21.32 4.50 -10.67
C ILE A 265 22.80 4.79 -10.36
N VAL A 266 23.09 5.79 -9.53
CA VAL A 266 24.45 6.22 -9.12
C VAL A 266 24.51 6.59 -7.62
N GLY A 267 25.70 6.93 -7.11
CA GLY A 267 25.92 7.47 -5.76
C GLY A 267 26.40 6.42 -4.76
N GLN A 268 27.52 6.65 -4.06
CA GLN A 268 27.99 5.83 -2.93
C GLN A 268 28.00 4.30 -3.20
N GLY A 269 28.40 3.90 -4.41
CA GLY A 269 28.38 2.49 -4.84
C GLY A 269 26.98 1.87 -5.00
N LEU A 270 25.89 2.62 -4.86
CA LEU A 270 24.51 2.14 -5.02
C LEU A 270 24.22 1.67 -6.45
N GLY A 271 24.86 2.25 -7.46
CA GLY A 271 24.81 1.73 -8.83
C GLY A 271 25.32 0.29 -8.93
N LEU A 272 26.37 -0.05 -8.19
CA LEU A 272 26.92 -1.42 -8.13
C LEU A 272 26.07 -2.38 -7.30
N ARG A 273 25.12 -1.88 -6.50
CA ARG A 273 24.22 -2.71 -5.70
C ARG A 273 23.15 -3.31 -6.60
N ARG A 274 23.14 -4.64 -6.72
CA ARG A 274 22.20 -5.37 -7.59
C ARG A 274 20.75 -5.06 -7.22
N VAL A 275 19.94 -4.70 -8.22
CA VAL A 275 18.49 -4.58 -8.07
C VAL A 275 17.88 -5.99 -8.13
N LEU A 276 17.12 -6.35 -7.10
CA LEU A 276 16.38 -7.62 -7.01
C LEU A 276 14.98 -7.49 -7.60
N GLU A 277 14.26 -6.42 -7.23
CA GLU A 277 12.93 -6.13 -7.73
C GLU A 277 12.86 -4.69 -8.25
N ARG A 278 12.24 -4.54 -9.42
CA ARG A 278 11.98 -3.25 -10.07
C ARG A 278 10.47 -3.07 -10.23
N PRO A 279 9.93 -1.86 -9.97
CA PRO A 279 8.52 -1.59 -10.21
C PRO A 279 8.17 -1.65 -11.69
N SER A 280 6.89 -1.93 -11.98
CA SER A 280 6.31 -1.56 -13.27
C SER A 280 6.20 -0.03 -13.33
N ILE A 281 6.90 0.56 -14.30
CA ILE A 281 6.93 1.99 -14.57
C ILE A 281 6.48 2.18 -16.02
N LEU A 282 5.54 3.11 -16.22
CA LEU A 282 5.21 3.68 -17.51
C LEU A 282 5.19 5.20 -17.30
N ILE A 283 6.08 5.91 -17.99
CA ILE A 283 6.12 7.38 -17.97
C ILE A 283 5.84 7.84 -19.40
N LEU A 284 4.89 8.75 -19.54
CA LEU A 284 4.54 9.38 -20.81
C LEU A 284 4.71 10.89 -20.64
N SER A 285 5.52 11.48 -21.51
CA SER A 285 5.87 12.90 -21.54
C SER A 285 5.79 13.39 -22.98
N GLU A 286 5.43 14.65 -23.18
CA GLU A 286 5.58 15.34 -24.49
C GLU A 286 6.96 16.01 -24.60
N GLU A 287 7.74 16.01 -23.51
CA GLU A 287 9.04 16.68 -23.39
C GLU A 287 10.16 15.70 -23.05
N ASP A 288 11.30 15.82 -23.75
CA ASP A 288 12.57 15.16 -23.42
C ASP A 288 13.14 15.72 -22.11
N GLY A 289 13.67 14.85 -21.25
CA GLY A 289 14.47 15.31 -20.12
C GLY A 289 14.73 14.29 -19.02
N VAL A 290 15.08 14.79 -17.85
CA VAL A 290 15.47 13.98 -16.70
C VAL A 290 14.72 14.44 -15.45
N VAL A 291 14.13 13.48 -14.73
CA VAL A 291 13.74 13.64 -13.32
C VAL A 291 14.76 12.89 -12.47
N ALA A 292 15.47 13.61 -11.62
CA ALA A 292 16.40 13.05 -10.64
C ALA A 292 15.70 12.88 -9.28
N VAL A 293 15.79 11.68 -8.73
CA VAL A 293 15.29 11.36 -7.39
C VAL A 293 16.46 10.92 -6.53
N GLU A 294 16.78 11.68 -5.48
CA GLU A 294 17.67 11.23 -4.42
C GLU A 294 16.98 10.08 -3.68
N ILE A 295 17.66 8.95 -3.49
CA ILE A 295 17.17 7.83 -2.70
C ILE A 295 18.19 7.42 -1.64
N CYS A 296 17.69 6.84 -0.54
CA CYS A 296 18.54 6.11 0.39
C CYS A 296 17.97 4.72 0.69
N VAL A 297 18.86 3.73 0.66
CA VAL A 297 18.56 2.30 0.77
C VAL A 297 19.22 1.75 2.03
N ASN A 298 18.47 0.99 2.83
CA ASN A 298 18.96 0.38 4.06
C ASN A 298 19.79 -0.90 3.82
N GLU A 299 20.36 -1.47 4.88
CA GLU A 299 21.07 -2.76 4.84
C GLU A 299 20.26 -3.88 4.15
N ASN A 300 18.95 -3.95 4.41
CA ASN A 300 18.03 -4.97 3.90
C ASN A 300 17.63 -4.78 2.42
N GLY A 301 18.07 -3.69 1.78
CA GLY A 301 17.83 -3.41 0.36
C GLY A 301 16.55 -2.62 0.08
N ARG A 302 15.84 -2.17 1.11
CA ARG A 302 14.62 -1.37 0.94
C ARG A 302 14.97 0.12 0.84
N VAL A 303 14.34 0.82 -0.11
CA VAL A 303 14.37 2.28 -0.18
C VAL A 303 13.53 2.85 0.98
N GLU A 304 14.15 3.66 1.84
CA GLU A 304 13.51 4.27 3.01
C GLU A 304 13.29 5.78 2.87
N TYR A 305 13.96 6.40 1.91
CA TYR A 305 13.84 7.82 1.56
C TYR A 305 13.92 7.95 0.04
N ALA A 306 13.06 8.79 -0.51
CA ALA A 306 13.07 9.19 -1.91
C ALA A 306 12.57 10.64 -2.00
N GLU A 307 13.37 11.56 -2.55
CA GLU A 307 13.00 12.97 -2.71
C GLU A 307 13.48 13.52 -4.07
N TYR A 308 12.75 14.49 -4.61
CA TYR A 308 13.05 15.09 -5.90
C TYR A 308 14.23 16.07 -5.81
N ASP A 309 15.26 15.88 -6.63
CA ASP A 309 16.38 16.82 -6.75
C ASP A 309 16.15 17.77 -7.94
N ALA A 310 15.70 18.98 -7.64
CA ALA A 310 15.46 20.03 -8.63
C ALA A 310 16.75 20.55 -9.30
N ALA A 311 17.92 20.45 -8.65
CA ALA A 311 19.19 20.91 -9.21
C ALA A 311 19.78 19.93 -10.21
N ARG A 312 19.38 18.66 -10.15
CA ARG A 312 19.79 17.58 -11.05
C ARG A 312 18.74 17.17 -12.08
N SER A 313 17.56 17.78 -12.04
CA SER A 313 16.46 17.52 -12.96
C SER A 313 16.38 18.59 -14.05
N THR A 314 15.94 18.20 -15.24
CA THR A 314 15.53 19.14 -16.31
C THR A 314 14.02 19.24 -16.45
N LEU A 315 13.27 18.24 -15.91
CA LEU A 315 11.81 18.24 -15.85
C LEU A 315 11.36 18.48 -14.41
N ASP A 316 10.41 19.40 -14.22
CA ASP A 316 9.78 19.75 -12.93
C ASP A 316 8.25 19.54 -12.92
N THR A 317 7.69 19.06 -14.04
CA THR A 317 6.27 18.73 -14.20
C THR A 317 5.79 17.83 -13.06
N LYS A 318 4.94 18.38 -12.18
CA LYS A 318 4.56 17.78 -10.89
C LYS A 318 4.06 16.34 -10.95
N SER A 319 3.36 15.95 -12.01
CA SER A 319 2.87 14.58 -12.20
C SER A 319 4.02 13.61 -12.51
N LEU A 320 4.98 14.00 -13.36
CA LEU A 320 6.20 13.24 -13.64
C LEU A 320 7.07 13.11 -12.38
N VAL A 321 7.28 14.22 -11.67
CA VAL A 321 8.04 14.26 -10.41
C VAL A 321 7.41 13.34 -9.35
N SER A 322 6.09 13.45 -9.13
CA SER A 322 5.38 12.62 -8.14
C SER A 322 5.42 11.13 -8.50
N LEU A 323 5.30 10.80 -9.79
CA LEU A 323 5.39 9.42 -10.28
C LEU A 323 6.81 8.86 -10.12
N ALA A 324 7.84 9.61 -10.49
CA ALA A 324 9.24 9.22 -10.34
C ALA A 324 9.62 8.99 -8.87
N VAL A 325 9.31 9.93 -7.97
CA VAL A 325 9.59 9.81 -6.53
C VAL A 325 8.87 8.60 -5.93
N ARG A 326 7.58 8.40 -6.24
CA ARG A 326 6.83 7.22 -5.78
C ARG A 326 7.46 5.93 -6.29
N LYS A 327 7.76 5.84 -7.59
CA LYS A 327 8.35 4.63 -8.19
C LYS A 327 9.75 4.34 -7.67
N ALA A 328 10.53 5.37 -7.33
CA ALA A 328 11.82 5.19 -6.68
C ALA A 328 11.70 4.44 -5.33
N THR A 329 10.61 4.61 -4.57
CA THR A 329 10.37 3.86 -3.31
C THR A 329 10.00 2.38 -3.51
N GLU A 330 9.62 1.98 -4.72
CA GLU A 330 9.20 0.61 -5.03
C GLU A 330 10.39 -0.29 -5.45
N PHE A 331 11.62 0.23 -5.52
CA PHE A 331 12.82 -0.58 -5.82
C PHE A 331 13.26 -1.42 -4.62
N TRP A 332 13.66 -2.66 -4.90
CA TRP A 332 14.32 -3.52 -3.93
C TRP A 332 15.73 -3.90 -4.41
N PHE A 333 16.73 -3.67 -3.56
CA PHE A 333 18.13 -3.94 -3.80
C PHE A 333 18.60 -5.18 -3.03
N GLU A 334 19.75 -5.72 -3.40
CA GLU A 334 20.38 -6.83 -2.69
C GLU A 334 20.80 -6.42 -1.27
N ARG A 335 20.63 -7.31 -0.29
CA ARG A 335 21.07 -7.06 1.10
C ARG A 335 22.60 -6.88 1.15
N ASN A 336 23.08 -5.95 1.98
CA ASN A 336 24.51 -5.79 2.24
C ASN A 336 24.79 -5.35 3.69
N GLU A 337 26.07 -5.06 3.98
CA GLU A 337 26.59 -4.67 5.31
C GLU A 337 26.45 -3.18 5.63
N TYR A 338 26.04 -2.35 4.66
CA TYR A 338 25.96 -0.91 4.82
C TYR A 338 24.60 -0.52 5.41
N PRO A 339 24.53 0.12 6.60
CA PRO A 339 23.26 0.41 7.26
C PRO A 339 22.39 1.38 6.44
N LYS A 340 23.04 2.26 5.65
CA LYS A 340 22.41 3.20 4.72
C LYS A 340 23.38 3.51 3.57
N GLN A 341 22.90 3.49 2.33
CA GLN A 341 23.59 4.04 1.16
C GLN A 341 22.65 5.01 0.46
N CYS A 342 23.14 6.19 0.08
CA CYS A 342 22.36 7.19 -0.65
C CYS A 342 22.91 7.42 -2.05
N GLY A 343 22.04 7.78 -2.97
CA GLY A 343 22.37 7.99 -4.36
C GLY A 343 21.21 8.58 -5.15
N PHE A 344 21.26 8.48 -6.47
CA PHE A 344 20.23 9.03 -7.35
C PHE A 344 19.71 7.97 -8.32
N ILE A 345 18.40 7.97 -8.54
CA ILE A 345 17.78 7.38 -9.73
C ILE A 345 17.45 8.54 -10.68
N TYR A 346 18.09 8.54 -11.85
CA TYR A 346 17.73 9.42 -12.96
C TYR A 346 16.72 8.72 -13.85
N PHE A 347 15.51 9.25 -13.94
CA PHE A 347 14.50 8.87 -14.91
C PHE A 347 14.75 9.69 -16.18
N LYS A 348 15.51 9.12 -17.14
CA LYS A 348 15.77 9.71 -18.45
C LYS A 348 14.57 9.41 -19.35
N ILE A 349 13.80 10.43 -19.66
CA ILE A 349 12.54 10.35 -20.39
C ILE A 349 12.74 11.00 -21.77
N LYS A 350 12.20 10.37 -22.82
CA LYS A 350 12.01 10.99 -24.12
C LYS A 350 10.55 11.42 -24.29
N GLY A 351 10.35 12.50 -25.02
CA GLY A 351 9.02 12.93 -25.46
C GLY A 351 8.53 12.10 -26.65
N SER A 352 7.26 11.67 -26.61
CA SER A 352 6.60 10.83 -27.63
C SER A 352 5.46 11.55 -28.34
#